data_AF-A0A2P2KT51-F1
#
_entry.id   AF-A0A2P2KT51-F1
#
_cell.length_a   1.000
_cell.length_b   1.000
_cell.length_c   1.000
_cell.angle_alpha   90.00
_cell.angle_beta   90.00
_cell.angle_gamma   90.00
#
_symmetry.space_group_name_H-M   'P 1'
#
loop_
_entity.id
_entity.type
_entity.pdbx_description
1 polymer ?
#
loop_
_entity_poly.entity_id
_entity_poly.type
_entity_poly.pdbx_seq_one_letter_code
_entity_poly.pdbx_strand_id
1 'polypeptide(L)' 'MPKSKRNRPVTLSKTKKKGREHKESIVNAVRQAAETYSSAYVFTFENMRNLKFKEFREQLKPSSRYVD' A
#
# COMPACT_ATOMS: atom_id res chain seq x y z
N MET A 1 -13.88 30.81 26.86
CA MET A 1 -13.28 30.35 25.59
C MET A 1 -11.96 29.65 25.88
N PRO A 2 -11.70 28.45 25.32
CA PRO A 2 -10.43 27.77 25.53
C PRO A 2 -9.29 28.58 24.88
N LYS A 3 -8.58 29.36 25.70
CA LYS A 3 -7.57 30.36 25.26
C LYS A 3 -6.32 29.75 24.60
N SER A 4 -6.15 28.43 24.54
CA SER A 4 -4.91 27.79 24.03
C SER A 4 -5.09 26.71 22.96
N LYS A 5 -6.28 26.57 22.34
CA LYS A 5 -6.41 25.66 21.19
C LYS A 5 -5.73 26.28 19.97
N ARG A 6 -4.53 25.78 19.64
CA ARG A 6 -3.81 26.17 18.41
C ARG A 6 -4.66 25.88 17.17
N ASN A 7 -4.70 26.83 16.24
CA ASN A 7 -5.37 26.63 14.96
C ASN A 7 -4.68 25.50 14.18
N ARG A 8 -5.44 24.50 13.73
CA ARG A 8 -4.96 23.40 12.91
C ARG A 8 -5.47 23.61 11.49
N PRO A 9 -4.59 23.83 10.50
CA PRO A 9 -5.03 23.95 9.12
C PRO A 9 -5.72 22.65 8.67
N VAL A 10 -6.93 22.78 8.11
CA VAL A 10 -7.72 21.66 7.59
C VAL A 10 -7.49 21.54 6.09
N THR A 11 -7.25 20.33 5.59
CA THR A 11 -7.05 20.10 4.15
C THR A 11 -8.39 19.98 3.44
N LEU A 12 -8.52 20.59 2.25
CA LEU A 12 -9.70 20.45 1.38
C LEU A 12 -9.53 19.37 0.31
N SER A 13 -8.47 18.55 0.42
CA SER A 13 -8.19 17.47 -0.52
C SER A 13 -9.25 16.38 -0.44
N LYS A 14 -9.63 15.80 -1.59
CA LYS A 14 -10.58 14.69 -1.64
C LYS A 14 -10.04 13.39 -1.01
N THR A 15 -8.72 13.28 -0.87
CA THR A 15 -8.06 12.07 -0.36
C THR A 15 -8.23 11.94 1.14
N LYS A 16 -8.70 10.78 1.59
CA LYS A 16 -8.83 10.42 3.01
C LYS A 16 -7.61 9.61 3.46
N LYS A 17 -7.32 9.66 4.77
CA LYS A 17 -6.29 8.80 5.37
C LYS A 17 -6.70 7.33 5.24
N LYS A 18 -5.76 6.47 4.91
CA LYS A 18 -5.97 5.02 4.96
C LYS A 18 -5.93 4.56 6.42
N GLY A 19 -7.03 3.97 6.89
CA GLY A 19 -7.23 3.55 8.28
C GLY A 19 -6.89 2.08 8.52
N ARG A 20 -7.43 1.55 9.62
CA ARG A 20 -7.26 0.14 10.02
C ARG A 20 -7.77 -0.85 8.97
N GLU A 21 -8.91 -0.56 8.37
CA GLU A 21 -9.52 -1.39 7.31
C GLU A 21 -8.55 -1.66 6.15
N HIS A 22 -7.75 -0.65 5.77
CA HIS A 22 -6.77 -0.83 4.70
C HIS A 22 -5.67 -1.82 5.10
N LYS A 23 -5.20 -1.76 6.35
CA LYS A 23 -4.19 -2.70 6.85
C LYS A 23 -4.74 -4.12 6.94
N GLU A 24 -5.99 -4.27 7.41
CA GLU A 24 -6.65 -5.57 7.46
C GLU A 24 -6.82 -6.17 6.06
N SER A 25 -7.18 -5.35 5.06
CA SER A 25 -7.25 -5.78 3.67
C SER A 25 -5.90 -6.27 3.14
N ILE A 26 -4.79 -5.58 3.43
CA ILE A 26 -3.43 -6.01 3.03
C ILE A 26 -3.09 -7.35 3.69
N VAL A 27 -3.31 -7.47 5.00
CA VAL A 27 -2.99 -8.70 5.75
C VAL A 27 -3.79 -9.90 5.22
N ASN A 28 -5.08 -9.71 4.93
CA ASN A 28 -5.91 -10.77 4.36
C ASN A 28 -5.45 -11.16 2.95
N ALA A 29 -5.07 -10.19 2.12
CA ALA A 29 -4.53 -10.47 0.79
C ALA A 29 -3.20 -11.25 0.85
N VAL A 30 -2.31 -10.92 1.79
CA VAL A 30 -1.06 -11.67 2.01
C VAL A 30 -1.33 -13.11 2.44
N ARG A 31 -2.25 -13.33 3.39
CA ARG A 31 -2.62 -14.69 3.84
C ARG A 31 -3.17 -15.53 2.68
N GLN A 32 -4.09 -14.97 1.90
CA GLN A 32 -4.65 -15.65 0.75
C GLN A 32 -3.59 -15.98 -0.31
N ALA A 33 -2.64 -15.05 -0.56
CA ALA A 33 -1.54 -15.30 -1.47
C ALA A 33 -0.60 -16.40 -0.96
N ALA A 34 -0.30 -16.43 0.35
CA ALA A 34 0.52 -17.48 0.95
C ALA A 34 -0.10 -18.88 0.85
N GLU A 35 -1.44 -18.97 0.85
CA GLU A 35 -2.15 -20.23 0.61
C GLU A 35 -2.18 -20.64 -0.87
N THR A 36 -2.23 -19.66 -1.78
CA THR A 36 -2.38 -19.90 -3.24
C THR A 36 -1.05 -20.21 -3.93
N TYR A 37 0.04 -19.58 -3.49
CA TYR A 37 1.35 -19.66 -4.14
C TYR A 37 2.34 -20.44 -3.29
N SER A 38 3.12 -21.32 -3.92
CA SER A 38 4.09 -22.18 -3.22
C SER A 38 5.35 -21.45 -2.77
N SER A 39 5.69 -20.33 -3.40
CA SER A 39 6.93 -19.59 -3.17
C SER A 39 6.65 -18.10 -2.99
N ALA A 40 7.40 -17.47 -2.08
CA ALA A 40 7.38 -16.05 -1.83
C ALA A 40 8.76 -15.43 -2.10
N TYR A 41 8.77 -14.21 -2.64
CA TYR A 41 9.99 -13.46 -2.97
C TYR A 41 9.95 -12.10 -2.29
N VAL A 42 11.08 -11.67 -1.74
CA VAL A 42 11.24 -10.36 -1.10
C VAL A 42 12.27 -9.55 -1.88
N PHE A 43 11.86 -8.37 -2.33
CA PHE A 43 12.71 -7.44 -3.06
C PHE A 43 12.88 -6.16 -2.27
N THR A 44 14.08 -5.58 -2.33
CA THR A 44 14.36 -4.24 -1.79
C THR A 44 14.87 -3.38 -2.93
N PHE A 45 14.39 -2.14 -3.00
CA PHE A 45 14.78 -1.19 -4.02
C PHE A 45 15.01 0.17 -3.37
N GLU A 46 16.04 0.87 -3.81
CA GLU A 46 16.31 2.25 -3.41
C GLU A 46 15.98 3.19 -4.57
N ASN A 47 15.25 4.28 -4.31
CA ASN A 47 14.93 5.34 -5.28
C ASN A 47 14.27 4.86 -6.59
N MET A 48 13.53 3.74 -6.57
CA MET A 48 12.81 3.27 -7.76
C MET A 48 11.65 4.21 -8.12
N ARG A 49 11.63 4.67 -9.37
CA ARG A 49 10.52 5.46 -9.88
C ARG A 49 9.28 4.59 -10.11
N ASN A 50 8.11 5.16 -9.83
CA ASN A 50 6.82 4.50 -9.99
C ASN A 50 6.58 3.91 -11.40
N LEU A 51 7.10 4.56 -12.45
CA LEU A 51 6.97 4.06 -13.83
C LEU A 51 7.57 2.66 -13.98
N LYS A 52 8.82 2.47 -13.54
CA LYS A 52 9.52 1.19 -13.61
C LYS A 52 8.87 0.14 -12.73
N PHE A 53 8.35 0.55 -11.59
CA PHE A 53 7.65 -0.37 -10.70
C PHE A 53 6.32 -0.86 -11.28
N LYS A 54 5.59 0.00 -12.01
CA LYS A 54 4.39 -0.40 -12.74
C LYS A 54 4.69 -1.37 -13.86
N GLU A 55 5.73 -1.10 -14.67
CA GLU A 55 6.19 -2.02 -15.72
C GLU A 55 6.53 -3.41 -15.14
N PHE A 56 7.25 -3.45 -14.02
CA PHE A 56 7.59 -4.69 -13.33
C PHE A 56 6.36 -5.47 -12.86
N ARG A 57 5.35 -4.78 -12.29
CA ARG A 57 4.10 -5.44 -11.88
C ARG A 57 3.31 -6.00 -13.04
N GLU A 58 3.24 -5.29 -14.16
CA GLU A 58 2.57 -5.76 -15.37
C GLU A 58 3.21 -7.07 -15.86
N GLN A 59 4.54 -7.15 -15.85
CA GLN A 59 5.28 -8.37 -16.24
C GLN A 59 5.02 -9.55 -15.29
N LEU A 60 4.86 -9.29 -13.98
CA LEU A 60 4.62 -10.33 -12.99
C LEU A 60 3.15 -10.74 -12.85
N LYS A 61 2.21 -9.91 -13.27
CA LYS A 61 0.76 -10.15 -13.18
C LYS A 61 0.27 -11.51 -13.68
N PRO A 62 0.76 -12.10 -14.79
CA PRO A 62 0.28 -13.40 -15.26
C PRO A 62 0.76 -14.58 -14.39
N SER A 63 1.87 -14.44 -13.68
CA SER A 63 2.51 -15.56 -12.96
C SER A 63 2.53 -15.40 -11.44
N SER A 64 2.35 -14.18 -10.92
CA SER A 64 2.55 -13.85 -9.51
C SER A 64 1.60 -12.74 -9.04
N ARG A 65 1.21 -12.82 -7.77
CA ARG A 65 0.43 -11.79 -7.09
C ARG A 65 1.33 -10.86 -6.29
N TYR A 66 1.50 -9.63 -6.79
CA TYR A 66 2.14 -8.56 -6.01
C TYR A 66 1.14 -7.93 -5.03
N VAL A 67 1.51 -7.82 -3.75
CA VAL A 67 0.73 -7.13 -2.71
C VAL A 67 1.48 -5.87 -2.27
N ASP A 68 0.79 -4.72 -2.31
CA ASP A 68 1.28 -3.40 -1.87
C ASP A 68 0.86 -3.08 -0.42
#